data_AF-A0A935RJ78-F1
#
_entry.id   AF-A0A935RJ78-F1
#
_cell.length_a   1.000
_cell.length_b   1.000
_cell.length_c   1.000
_cell.angle_alpha   90.00
_cell.angle_beta   90.00
_cell.angle_gamma   90.00
#
_symmetry.space_group_name_H-M   'P 1'
#
loop_
_entity.id
_entity.type
_entity.pdbx_description
1 polymer ?
#
loop_
_entity_poly.entity_id
_entity_poly.type
_entity_poly.pdbx_seq_one_letter_code
_entity_poly.pdbx_strand_id
1 'polypeptide(L)'
;MTDRHRTDGSGNGRPYWNPWLAGVLLGLVLLLSFIVAGRGLGATAAYSAVAAWLAGLANAARTADHPVHARFWNDGAPLLSWTLFLLGGAAIGAFISGLQGRRLACVTERGPAVSERTRLVLAFVGGILAAYGARLARGCTSGQALTGGAMLSVGGLVFMAAVFVAAYALAGPVRRQWR
;
A
#
# COMPACT_ATOMS: atom_id res chain seq x y z
N MET A 1 4.88 -26.50 -30.24
CA MET A 1 4.60 -27.15 -28.95
C MET A 1 5.24 -26.28 -27.87
N THR A 2 4.39 -25.52 -27.21
CA THR A 2 4.66 -24.25 -26.52
C THR A 2 5.16 -24.42 -25.09
N ASP A 3 5.96 -23.43 -24.72
CA ASP A 3 6.35 -22.97 -23.39
C ASP A 3 7.25 -23.83 -22.51
N ARG A 4 8.54 -23.51 -22.66
CA ARG A 4 9.55 -23.51 -21.60
C ARG A 4 9.05 -22.68 -20.41
N HIS A 5 8.45 -23.32 -19.42
CA HIS A 5 8.53 -22.83 -18.04
C HIS A 5 9.98 -22.95 -17.57
N ARG A 6 10.79 -21.99 -18.02
CA ARG A 6 12.13 -21.77 -17.53
C ARG A 6 11.98 -21.20 -16.12
N THR A 7 11.97 -22.08 -15.13
CA THR A 7 12.27 -21.74 -13.74
C THR A 7 13.73 -21.34 -13.70
N ASP A 8 14.02 -20.09 -14.05
CA ASP A 8 15.31 -19.47 -13.78
C ASP A 8 15.43 -19.24 -12.28
N GLY A 9 15.79 -20.33 -11.59
CA GLY A 9 16.30 -20.33 -10.23
C GLY A 9 17.73 -19.80 -10.17
N SER A 10 17.94 -18.54 -10.55
CA SER A 10 19.19 -17.81 -10.29
C SER A 10 18.99 -16.74 -9.22
N GLY A 11 18.44 -17.15 -8.07
CA GLY A 11 18.38 -16.33 -6.87
C GLY A 11 18.28 -17.23 -5.65
N ASN A 12 19.20 -17.06 -4.71
CA ASN A 12 19.41 -17.86 -3.49
C ASN A 12 18.27 -17.73 -2.44
N GLY A 13 17.03 -17.48 -2.89
CA GLY A 13 15.88 -17.10 -2.07
C GLY A 13 14.98 -18.26 -1.68
N ARG A 14 14.43 -18.21 -0.45
CA ARG A 14 13.52 -19.25 0.06
C ARG A 14 12.20 -19.30 -0.72
N PRO A 15 11.56 -20.47 -0.88
CA PRO A 15 10.25 -20.59 -1.51
C PRO A 15 9.22 -19.64 -0.91
N TYR A 16 8.30 -19.12 -1.75
CA TYR A 16 7.18 -18.32 -1.28
C TYR A 16 6.24 -19.16 -0.41
N TRP A 17 5.58 -18.49 0.53
CA TRP A 17 4.58 -19.14 1.38
C TRP A 17 3.35 -19.54 0.57
N ASN A 18 2.65 -20.57 1.05
CA ASN A 18 1.35 -20.94 0.51
C ASN A 18 0.39 -19.72 0.57
N PRO A 19 -0.18 -19.27 -0.56
CA PRO A 19 -1.05 -18.10 -0.60
C PRO A 19 -2.25 -18.20 0.36
N TRP A 20 -2.80 -19.39 0.54
CA TRP A 20 -3.92 -19.63 1.46
C TRP A 20 -3.51 -19.39 2.91
N LEU A 21 -2.33 -19.88 3.31
CA LEU A 21 -1.80 -19.66 4.65
C LEU A 21 -1.52 -18.18 4.89
N ALA A 22 -0.90 -17.50 3.93
CA ALA A 22 -0.64 -16.07 4.01
C ALA A 22 -1.96 -15.26 4.12
N GLY A 23 -3.00 -15.66 3.38
CA GLY A 23 -4.33 -15.06 3.46
C GLY A 23 -4.99 -15.22 4.83
N VAL A 24 -4.95 -16.43 5.41
CA VAL A 24 -5.49 -16.69 6.76
C VAL A 24 -4.76 -15.85 7.81
N LEU A 25 -3.43 -15.81 7.76
CA LEU A 25 -2.64 -15.00 8.69
C LEU A 25 -2.93 -13.50 8.54
N LEU A 26 -3.08 -13.01 7.31
CA LEU A 26 -3.47 -11.62 7.07
C LEU A 26 -4.88 -11.32 7.62
N GLY A 27 -5.82 -12.25 7.46
CA GLY A 27 -7.16 -12.15 8.05
C GLY A 27 -7.14 -12.10 9.57
N LEU A 28 -6.31 -12.94 10.21
CA LEU A 28 -6.10 -12.92 11.66
C LEU A 28 -5.48 -11.60 12.13
N VAL A 29 -4.51 -11.04 11.39
CA VAL A 29 -3.94 -9.72 11.69
C VAL A 29 -5.00 -8.62 11.57
N LEU A 30 -5.85 -8.68 10.56
CA LEU A 30 -6.95 -7.73 10.39
C LEU A 30 -7.95 -7.83 11.56
N LEU A 31 -8.35 -9.05 11.95
CA LEU A 31 -9.21 -9.29 13.09
C LEU A 31 -8.59 -8.76 14.39
N LEU A 32 -7.31 -9.06 14.63
CA LEU A 32 -6.59 -8.57 15.80
C LEU A 32 -6.50 -7.04 15.83
N SER A 33 -6.29 -6.40 14.67
CA SER A 33 -6.32 -4.94 14.54
C SER A 33 -7.67 -4.37 14.97
N PHE A 34 -8.78 -5.02 14.62
CA PHE A 34 -10.10 -4.60 15.08
C PHE A 34 -10.28 -4.78 16.59
N ILE A 35 -9.83 -5.89 17.15
CA ILE A 35 -9.98 -6.17 18.59
C ILE A 35 -9.12 -5.23 19.43
N VAL A 36 -7.87 -5.01 19.05
CA VAL A 36 -6.90 -4.25 19.86
C VAL A 36 -7.03 -2.75 19.63
N ALA A 37 -7.16 -2.32 18.37
CA ALA A 37 -7.10 -0.90 18.00
C ALA A 37 -8.47 -0.28 17.67
N GLY A 38 -9.54 -1.09 17.67
CA GLY A 38 -10.91 -0.66 17.32
C GLY A 38 -11.06 -0.22 15.86
N ARG A 39 -10.05 -0.48 15.02
CA ARG A 39 -9.98 0.02 13.65
C ARG A 39 -9.22 -0.95 12.75
N GLY A 40 -9.61 -1.01 11.48
CA GLY A 40 -8.95 -1.86 10.50
C GLY A 40 -7.62 -1.31 9.98
N LEU A 41 -7.00 -2.09 9.10
CA LEU A 41 -5.75 -1.74 8.43
C LEU A 41 -5.96 -0.60 7.42
N GLY A 42 -5.06 0.36 7.41
CA GLY A 42 -5.04 1.44 6.42
C GLY A 42 -3.81 2.31 6.55
N ALA A 43 -3.14 2.64 5.43
CA ALA A 43 -1.88 3.39 5.44
C ALA A 43 -2.06 4.90 5.27
N THR A 44 -3.11 5.36 4.58
CA THR A 44 -3.29 6.77 4.17
C THR A 44 -3.34 7.76 5.34
N ALA A 45 -3.81 7.33 6.51
CA ALA A 45 -3.88 8.18 7.70
C ALA A 45 -2.50 8.54 8.25
N ALA A 46 -1.48 7.68 8.11
CA ALA A 46 -0.11 8.02 8.49
C ALA A 46 0.44 9.18 7.65
N TYR A 47 0.24 9.16 6.33
CA TYR A 47 0.67 10.25 5.44
C TYR A 47 -0.03 11.56 5.78
N SER A 48 -1.33 11.50 6.11
CA SER A 48 -2.10 12.68 6.50
C SER A 48 -1.67 13.22 7.88
N ALA A 49 -1.28 12.34 8.80
CA ALA A 49 -0.74 12.71 10.11
C ALA A 49 0.64 13.39 9.99
N VAL A 50 1.54 12.85 9.16
CA VAL A 50 2.82 13.51 8.87
C VAL A 50 2.62 14.87 8.21
N ALA A 51 1.69 14.97 7.26
CA ALA A 51 1.36 16.25 6.64
C ALA A 51 0.78 17.27 7.64
N ALA A 52 -0.08 16.83 8.56
CA ALA A 52 -0.59 17.68 9.64
C ALA A 52 0.53 18.11 10.60
N TRP A 53 1.48 17.22 10.93
CA TRP A 53 2.65 17.59 11.73
C TRP A 53 3.50 18.67 11.05
N LEU A 54 3.83 18.49 9.77
CA LEU A 54 4.58 19.47 8.99
C LEU A 54 3.85 20.82 8.89
N ALA A 55 2.53 20.81 8.69
CA ALA A 55 1.72 22.01 8.70
C ALA A 55 1.72 22.69 10.08
N GLY A 56 1.72 21.89 11.16
CA GLY A 56 1.82 22.36 12.53
C GLY A 56 3.13 23.08 12.85
N LEU A 57 4.24 22.68 12.23
CA LEU A 57 5.52 23.39 12.36
C LEU A 57 5.46 24.81 11.80
N ALA A 58 4.67 25.03 10.74
CA ALA A 58 4.48 26.35 10.16
C ALA A 58 3.46 27.18 10.95
N ASN A 59 2.30 26.59 11.29
CA ASN A 59 1.28 27.25 12.11
C ASN A 59 0.33 26.25 12.78
N ALA A 60 0.56 25.97 14.06
CA ALA A 60 -0.24 25.02 14.84
C ALA A 60 -1.72 25.45 14.97
N ALA A 61 -2.00 26.73 15.21
CA ALA A 61 -3.37 27.23 15.37
C ALA A 61 -4.20 27.06 14.08
N ARG A 62 -3.62 27.42 12.93
CA ARG A 62 -4.28 27.25 11.63
C ARG A 62 -4.44 25.78 11.23
N THR A 63 -3.54 24.90 11.69
CA THR A 63 -3.62 23.46 11.41
C THR A 63 -4.71 22.77 12.24
N ALA A 64 -4.91 23.21 13.49
CA ALA A 64 -5.99 22.73 14.35
C ALA A 64 -7.38 23.13 13.83
N ASP A 65 -7.51 24.34 13.25
CA ASP A 65 -8.80 24.83 12.72
C ASP A 65 -9.07 24.41 11.26
N HIS A 66 -8.07 23.93 10.52
CA HIS A 66 -8.26 23.59 9.11
C HIS A 66 -9.02 22.25 8.98
N PRO A 67 -10.15 22.19 8.23
CA PRO A 67 -11.04 21.03 8.19
C PRO A 67 -10.36 19.73 7.69
N VAL A 68 -9.27 19.86 6.93
CA VAL A 68 -8.49 18.73 6.42
C VAL A 68 -7.49 18.19 7.45
N HIS A 69 -6.93 19.05 8.30
CA HIS A 69 -5.83 18.71 9.21
C HIS A 69 -6.31 18.47 10.65
N ALA A 70 -7.39 19.12 11.07
CA ALA A 70 -8.01 18.96 12.38
C ALA A 70 -8.25 17.47 12.74
N ARG A 71 -8.74 16.68 11.78
CA ARG A 71 -9.00 15.24 11.95
C ARG A 71 -7.74 14.40 12.21
N PHE A 72 -6.57 14.88 11.84
CA PHE A 72 -5.30 14.18 11.99
C PHE A 72 -4.37 14.83 13.03
N TRP A 73 -4.79 15.95 13.63
CA TRP A 73 -4.02 16.70 14.61
C TRP A 73 -3.78 15.93 15.92
N ASN A 74 -4.67 14.99 16.26
CA ASN A 74 -4.54 14.05 17.39
C ASN A 74 -4.11 14.78 18.69
N ASP A 75 -4.88 15.81 19.06
CA ASP A 75 -4.66 16.64 20.25
C ASP A 75 -3.24 17.22 20.37
N GLY A 76 -2.62 17.58 19.25
CA GLY A 76 -1.27 18.15 19.19
C GLY A 76 -0.15 17.13 19.04
N ALA A 77 -0.46 15.83 19.00
CA ALA A 77 0.49 14.74 18.77
C ALA A 77 0.12 13.90 17.53
N PRO A 78 0.10 14.49 16.31
CA PRO A 78 -0.26 13.78 15.07
C PRO A 78 0.65 12.56 14.80
N LEU A 79 1.92 12.64 15.22
CA LEU A 79 2.90 11.56 15.04
C LEU A 79 2.64 10.33 15.92
N LEU A 80 1.84 10.47 16.99
CA LEU A 80 1.46 9.36 17.85
C LEU A 80 0.26 8.59 17.31
N SER A 81 -0.16 8.86 16.07
CA SER A 81 -1.25 8.12 15.45
C SER A 81 -0.93 6.62 15.37
N TRP A 82 -1.89 5.79 15.78
CA TRP A 82 -1.81 4.32 15.65
C TRP A 82 -1.35 3.87 14.26
N THR A 83 -1.76 4.59 13.21
CA THR A 83 -1.40 4.26 11.83
C THR A 83 0.09 4.37 11.55
N LEU A 84 0.82 5.26 12.23
CA LEU A 84 2.28 5.34 12.10
C LEU A 84 2.96 4.15 12.76
N PHE A 85 2.47 3.68 13.91
CA PHE A 85 2.96 2.44 14.51
C PHE A 85 2.65 1.22 13.64
N LEU A 86 1.44 1.15 13.06
CA LEU A 86 1.08 0.11 12.10
C LEU A 86 2.01 0.12 10.89
N LEU A 87 2.30 1.29 10.31
CA LEU A 87 3.17 1.43 9.15
C LEU A 87 4.62 1.09 9.49
N GLY A 88 5.11 1.52 10.65
CA GLY A 88 6.44 1.18 11.17
C GLY A 88 6.59 -0.32 11.40
N GLY A 89 5.63 -0.95 12.07
CA GLY A 89 5.60 -2.40 12.29
C GLY A 89 5.54 -3.19 10.98
N ALA A 90 4.71 -2.75 10.02
CA ALA A 90 4.64 -3.35 8.69
C ALA A 90 5.95 -3.21 7.91
N ALA A 91 6.63 -2.06 7.99
CA ALA A 91 7.92 -1.84 7.35
C ALA A 91 9.01 -2.73 7.94
N ILE A 92 9.09 -2.82 9.28
CA ILE A 92 10.02 -3.71 9.97
C ILE A 92 9.72 -5.17 9.62
N GLY A 93 8.45 -5.58 9.64
CA GLY A 93 8.04 -6.93 9.27
C GLY A 93 8.38 -7.28 7.82
N ALA A 94 8.17 -6.36 6.88
CA ALA A 94 8.54 -6.53 5.47
C ALA A 94 10.06 -6.65 5.31
N PHE A 95 10.84 -5.85 6.04
CA PHE A 95 12.30 -5.90 6.02
C PHE A 95 12.84 -7.23 6.56
N ILE A 96 12.34 -7.67 7.72
CA ILE A 96 12.71 -8.96 8.33
C ILE A 96 12.30 -10.12 7.40
N SER A 97 11.11 -10.05 6.80
CA SER A 97 10.65 -11.04 5.81
C SER A 97 11.55 -11.08 4.58
N GLY A 98 12.00 -9.92 4.08
CA GLY A 98 12.96 -9.82 2.98
C GLY A 98 14.32 -10.42 3.32
N LEU A 99 14.83 -10.19 4.54
CA LEU A 99 16.06 -10.80 5.04
C LEU A 99 15.94 -12.33 5.10
N GLN A 100 14.87 -12.84 5.72
CA GLN A 100 14.61 -14.28 5.82
C GLN A 100 14.41 -14.91 4.44
N GLY A 101 13.76 -14.21 3.52
CA GLY A 101 13.57 -14.64 2.15
C GLY A 101 14.84 -14.61 1.31
N ARG A 102 15.91 -13.93 1.77
CA ARG A 102 17.13 -13.62 1.02
C ARG A 102 16.83 -12.90 -0.31
N ARG A 103 15.89 -11.95 -0.26
CA ARG A 103 15.34 -11.23 -1.42
C ARG A 103 15.52 -9.72 -1.36
N LEU A 104 16.25 -9.20 -0.37
CA LEU A 104 16.56 -7.78 -0.31
C LEU A 104 17.62 -7.47 -1.37
N ALA A 105 17.21 -6.71 -2.38
CA ALA A 105 18.08 -6.19 -3.42
C ALA A 105 17.67 -4.75 -3.73
N CYS A 106 18.64 -3.85 -3.84
CA CYS A 106 18.41 -2.53 -4.38
C CYS A 106 18.48 -2.63 -5.91
N VAL A 107 17.32 -2.86 -6.53
CA VAL A 107 17.21 -3.01 -7.98
C VAL A 107 16.01 -2.24 -8.50
N THR A 108 16.18 -1.63 -9.67
CA THR A 108 15.06 -1.08 -10.43
C THR A 108 14.45 -2.22 -11.25
N GLU A 109 13.36 -2.81 -10.74
CA GLU A 109 12.60 -3.82 -11.48
C GLU A 109 12.10 -3.24 -12.79
N ARG A 110 12.58 -3.75 -13.93
CA ARG A 110 12.22 -3.27 -15.27
C ARG A 110 12.12 -4.41 -16.27
N GLY A 111 11.31 -4.22 -17.30
CA GLY A 111 11.27 -5.15 -18.43
C GLY A 111 12.52 -5.01 -19.32
N PRO A 112 12.86 -6.04 -20.10
CA PRO A 112 14.04 -6.03 -20.98
C PRO A 112 13.98 -4.89 -22.01
N ALA A 113 12.79 -4.52 -22.48
CA ALA A 113 12.56 -3.51 -23.50
C ALA A 113 12.50 -2.05 -23.00
N VAL A 114 12.55 -1.80 -21.68
CA VAL A 114 12.30 -0.46 -21.11
C VAL A 114 13.54 0.09 -20.41
N SER A 115 13.84 1.37 -20.67
CA SER A 115 14.93 2.08 -20.00
C SER A 115 14.61 2.37 -18.53
N GLU A 116 15.64 2.48 -17.69
CA GLU A 116 15.49 2.78 -16.27
C GLU A 116 14.75 4.12 -16.04
N ARG A 117 15.10 5.15 -16.80
CA ARG A 117 14.44 6.46 -16.71
C ARG A 117 12.95 6.37 -17.03
N THR A 118 12.59 5.67 -18.10
CA THR A 118 11.18 5.49 -18.48
C THR A 118 10.40 4.75 -17.38
N ARG A 119 11.00 3.73 -16.76
CA ARG A 119 10.37 2.99 -15.66
C ARG A 119 10.18 3.87 -14.42
N LEU A 120 11.17 4.66 -14.05
CA LEU A 120 11.09 5.57 -12.90
C LEU A 120 10.03 6.66 -13.13
N VAL A 121 9.99 7.26 -14.32
CA VAL A 121 8.95 8.25 -14.68
C VAL A 121 7.57 7.62 -14.61
N LEU A 122 7.39 6.42 -15.16
CA LEU A 122 6.11 5.73 -15.12
C LEU A 122 5.69 5.38 -13.68
N ALA A 123 6.62 4.90 -12.85
CA ALA A 123 6.36 4.59 -11.45
C ALA A 123 5.95 5.84 -10.67
N PHE A 124 6.61 6.98 -10.93
CA PHE A 124 6.29 8.26 -10.32
C PHE A 124 4.91 8.77 -10.74
N VAL A 125 4.61 8.79 -12.04
CA VAL A 125 3.29 9.20 -12.57
C VAL A 125 2.19 8.27 -12.04
N GLY A 126 2.43 6.96 -12.03
CA GLY A 126 1.52 5.98 -11.45
C GLY A 126 1.29 6.21 -9.95
N GLY A 127 2.33 6.57 -9.20
CA GLY A 127 2.24 6.94 -7.80
C GLY A 127 1.38 8.18 -7.55
N ILE A 128 1.52 9.22 -8.38
CA ILE A 128 0.66 10.43 -8.32
C ILE A 128 -0.80 10.08 -8.57
N LEU A 129 -1.07 9.30 -9.64
CA LEU A 129 -2.43 8.86 -9.97
C LEU A 129 -3.03 8.00 -8.85
N ALA A 130 -2.25 7.10 -8.26
CA ALA A 130 -2.67 6.28 -7.14
C ALA A 130 -2.96 7.12 -5.88
N ALA A 131 -2.13 8.13 -5.59
CA ALA A 131 -2.33 9.03 -4.46
C ALA A 131 -3.60 9.88 -4.64
N TYR A 132 -3.81 10.42 -5.84
CA TYR A 132 -5.02 11.17 -6.19
C TYR A 132 -6.27 10.28 -6.08
N GLY A 133 -6.22 9.08 -6.67
CA GLY A 133 -7.29 8.09 -6.58
C GLY A 133 -7.61 7.67 -5.14
N ALA A 134 -6.60 7.46 -4.30
CA ALA A 134 -6.80 7.15 -2.89
C ALA A 134 -7.51 8.27 -2.12
N ARG A 135 -7.29 9.54 -2.51
CA ARG A 135 -8.00 10.67 -1.91
C ARG A 135 -9.45 10.75 -2.37
N LEU A 136 -9.72 10.53 -3.66
CA LEU A 136 -11.07 10.45 -4.20
C LEU A 136 -11.87 9.30 -3.57
N ALA A 137 -11.26 8.13 -3.43
CA ALA A 137 -11.85 6.95 -2.79
C ALA A 137 -11.93 7.06 -1.26
N ARG A 138 -11.44 8.15 -0.66
CA ARG A 138 -11.35 8.35 0.80
C ARG A 138 -10.63 7.20 1.53
N GLY A 139 -9.71 6.52 0.86
CA GLY A 139 -8.98 5.38 1.40
C GLY A 139 -8.00 4.79 0.39
N CYS A 140 -7.00 4.07 0.90
CA CYS A 140 -6.08 3.26 0.09
C CYS A 140 -6.65 1.85 -0.13
N THR A 141 -5.96 1.06 -0.95
CA THR A 141 -6.30 -0.35 -1.20
C THR A 141 -6.43 -1.15 0.09
N SER A 142 -5.53 -1.03 1.07
CA SER A 142 -5.68 -1.76 2.33
C SER A 142 -6.92 -1.33 3.14
N GLY A 143 -7.27 -0.04 3.11
CA GLY A 143 -8.46 0.47 3.79
C GLY A 143 -9.78 0.09 3.11
N GLN A 144 -9.88 0.27 1.79
CA GLN A 144 -11.12 0.01 1.07
C GLN A 144 -11.28 -1.48 0.73
N ALA A 145 -10.20 -2.18 0.36
CA ALA A 145 -10.25 -3.58 -0.02
C ALA A 145 -10.27 -4.52 1.20
N LEU A 146 -9.28 -4.42 2.10
CA LEU A 146 -9.15 -5.37 3.21
C LEU A 146 -10.17 -5.04 4.30
N THR A 147 -10.07 -3.84 4.87
CA THR A 147 -10.95 -3.39 5.95
C THR A 147 -12.39 -3.23 5.47
N GLY A 148 -12.60 -2.51 4.36
CA GLY A 148 -13.94 -2.31 3.77
C GLY A 148 -14.57 -3.61 3.27
N GLY A 149 -13.78 -4.51 2.66
CA GLY A 149 -14.25 -5.82 2.21
C GLY A 149 -14.61 -6.75 3.37
N ALA A 150 -13.82 -6.78 4.44
CA ALA A 150 -14.13 -7.57 5.64
C ALA A 150 -15.42 -7.12 6.35
N MET A 151 -15.74 -5.82 6.24
CA MET A 151 -16.99 -5.25 6.78
C MET A 151 -18.17 -5.32 5.80
N LEU A 152 -18.00 -5.92 4.61
CA LEU A 152 -19.01 -5.94 3.54
C LEU A 152 -19.53 -4.53 3.16
N SER A 153 -18.67 -3.51 3.28
CA SER A 153 -19.04 -2.13 2.95
C SER A 153 -19.31 -1.99 1.46
N VAL A 154 -20.45 -1.40 1.09
CA VAL A 154 -20.81 -1.11 -0.30
C VAL A 154 -19.70 -0.30 -0.99
N GLY A 155 -19.13 0.69 -0.30
CA GLY A 155 -18.02 1.49 -0.82
C GLY A 155 -16.77 0.66 -1.12
N GLY A 156 -16.42 -0.28 -0.24
CA GLY A 156 -15.26 -1.16 -0.43
C GLY A 156 -15.44 -2.16 -1.57
N LEU A 157 -16.66 -2.71 -1.72
CA LEU A 157 -17.00 -3.61 -2.81
C LEU A 157 -16.98 -2.90 -4.18
N VAL A 158 -17.58 -1.70 -4.26
CA VAL A 158 -17.56 -0.87 -5.47
C VAL A 158 -16.13 -0.46 -5.81
N PHE A 159 -15.34 -0.07 -4.80
CA PHE A 159 -13.92 0.24 -4.99
C PHE A 159 -13.15 -0.96 -5.55
N MET A 160 -13.36 -2.16 -5.00
CA MET A 160 -12.71 -3.38 -5.49
C MET A 160 -13.09 -3.66 -6.94
N ALA A 161 -14.38 -3.64 -7.28
CA ALA A 161 -14.83 -3.84 -8.66
C ALA A 161 -14.19 -2.82 -9.63
N ALA A 162 -14.17 -1.54 -9.25
CA ALA A 162 -13.59 -0.48 -10.07
C ALA A 162 -12.08 -0.67 -10.28
N VAL A 163 -11.33 -1.04 -9.23
CA VAL A 163 -9.89 -1.32 -9.33
C VAL A 163 -9.62 -2.49 -10.27
N PHE A 164 -10.40 -3.58 -10.18
CA PHE A 164 -10.24 -4.71 -11.11
C PHE A 164 -10.53 -4.31 -12.55
N VAL A 165 -11.63 -3.60 -12.81
CA VAL A 165 -11.99 -3.11 -14.15
C VAL A 165 -10.87 -2.22 -14.71
N ALA A 166 -10.39 -1.26 -13.94
CA ALA A 166 -9.30 -0.37 -14.34
C ALA A 166 -7.99 -1.14 -14.61
N ALA A 167 -7.65 -2.11 -13.75
CA ALA A 167 -6.45 -2.93 -13.90
C ALA A 167 -6.50 -3.78 -15.18
N TYR A 168 -7.64 -4.41 -15.47
CA TYR A 168 -7.81 -5.18 -16.70
C TYR A 168 -7.79 -4.29 -17.96
N ALA A 169 -8.40 -3.10 -17.91
CA ALA A 169 -8.36 -2.14 -19.01
C ALA A 169 -6.92 -1.66 -19.31
N LEU A 170 -6.11 -1.43 -18.27
CA LEU A 170 -4.73 -0.98 -18.39
C LEU A 170 -3.71 -2.13 -18.61
N ALA A 171 -4.13 -3.38 -18.47
CA ALA A 171 -3.22 -4.53 -18.55
C ALA A 171 -2.50 -4.63 -19.90
N GLY A 172 -3.19 -4.32 -21.01
CA GLY A 172 -2.63 -4.37 -22.36
C GLY A 172 -1.36 -3.52 -22.53
N PRO A 173 -1.45 -2.18 -22.39
CA PRO A 173 -0.29 -1.29 -22.54
C PRO A 173 0.79 -1.55 -21.50
N VAL A 174 0.44 -1.89 -20.25
CA VAL A 174 1.43 -2.17 -19.20
C VAL A 174 2.20 -3.47 -19.49
N ARG A 175 1.55 -4.51 -20.01
CA ARG A 175 2.22 -5.77 -20.38
C ARG A 175 3.26 -5.59 -21.49
N ARG A 176 3.07 -4.64 -22.40
CA ARG A 176 4.04 -4.33 -23.46
C ARG A 176 5.37 -3.82 -22.91
N GLN A 177 5.41 -3.33 -21.67
CA GLN A 177 6.63 -2.86 -21.02
C GLN A 177 7.51 -4.01 -20.48
N TRP A 178 6.94 -5.21 -20.36
CA TRP A 178 7.59 -6.39 -19.78
C TRP A 178 7.85 -7.50 -20.81
N ARG A 179 7.40 -7.30 -22.04
CA ARG A 179 7.75 -8.13 -23.20
C ARG A 179 8.95 -7.49 -23.90
#